data_AF-A8U936-F1
#
_entry.id   AF-A8U936-F1
#
_cell.length_a   1.000
_cell.length_b   1.000
_cell.length_c   1.000
_cell.angle_alpha   90.00
_cell.angle_beta   90.00
_cell.angle_gamma   90.00
#
_symmetry.space_group_name_H-M   'P 1'
#
loop_
_entity.id
_entity.type
_entity.pdbx_description
1 polymer ?
#
loop_
_entity_poly.entity_id
_entity_poly.type
_entity_poly.pdbx_seq_one_letter_code
_entity_poly.pdbx_strand_id
1 'polypeptide(L)' 'MTNKQALGYMLLACKDLKLDKDQADKLWDAMFKNMDEFTEEEAQEKGHVWLNSH' A
#
# COMPACT_ATOMS: atom_id res chain seq x y z
N MET A 1 7.41 -9.27 6.75
CA MET A 1 6.01 -9.57 6.34
C MET A 1 6.08 -10.07 4.91
N THR A 2 5.31 -11.06 4.47
CA THR A 2 5.32 -11.43 3.04
C THR A 2 4.43 -10.48 2.22
N ASN A 3 4.73 -10.28 0.93
CA ASN A 3 3.93 -9.44 0.03
C ASN A 3 2.43 -9.80 0.06
N LYS A 4 2.13 -11.10 0.14
CA LYS A 4 0.74 -11.60 0.27
C LYS A 4 0.06 -11.17 1.57
N GLN A 5 0.78 -11.19 2.70
CA GLN A 5 0.24 -10.75 3.98
C GLN A 5 -0.01 -9.24 3.97
N ALA A 6 0.94 -8.46 3.45
CA ALA A 6 0.84 -7.01 3.37
C ALA A 6 -0.35 -6.56 2.51
N LEU A 7 -0.54 -7.16 1.34
CA LEU A 7 -1.68 -6.90 0.48
C LEU A 7 -3.01 -7.35 1.12
N GLY A 8 -3.02 -8.45 1.86
CA GLY A 8 -4.19 -8.90 2.64
C GLY A 8 -4.61 -7.90 3.72
N TYR A 9 -3.65 -7.38 4.49
CA TYR A 9 -3.92 -6.33 5.48
C TYR A 9 -4.39 -5.02 4.84
N MET A 10 -3.85 -4.66 3.68
CA MET A 10 -4.31 -3.50 2.92
C MET A 10 -5.79 -3.63 2.51
N LEU A 11 -6.24 -4.80 2.04
CA LEU A 11 -7.66 -5.01 1.71
C LEU A 11 -8.58 -4.91 2.95
N LEU A 12 -8.12 -5.40 4.10
CA LEU A 12 -8.85 -5.24 5.36
C LEU A 12 -8.97 -3.76 5.76
N ALA A 13 -7.88 -3.00 5.65
CA ALA A 13 -7.91 -1.56 5.91
C ALA A 13 -8.83 -0.81 4.93
N CYS A 14 -8.83 -1.17 3.65
CA CYS A 14 -9.76 -0.60 2.66
C CYS A 14 -11.22 -0.83 3.05
N LYS A 15 -11.55 -2.04 3.50
CA LYS A 15 -12.88 -2.38 4.00
C LYS A 15 -13.27 -1.54 5.21
N ASP A 16 -12.39 -1.40 6.19
CA ASP A 16 -12.66 -0.64 7.42
C ASP A 16 -12.85 0.86 7.14
N LEU A 17 -12.12 1.39 6.14
CA LEU A 17 -12.27 2.75 5.63
C LEU A 17 -13.44 2.93 4.65
N LYS A 18 -14.19 1.85 4.35
CA LYS A 18 -15.31 1.83 3.41
C LYS A 18 -14.93 2.34 2.01
N LEU A 19 -13.71 2.06 1.58
CA LEU A 19 -13.31 2.30 0.20
C LEU A 19 -14.12 1.40 -0.73
N ASP A 20 -14.46 1.94 -1.90
CA ASP A 20 -15.11 1.14 -2.93
C ASP A 20 -14.11 0.17 -3.58
N LYS A 21 -14.67 -0.73 -4.40
CA LYS A 21 -13.87 -1.76 -5.06
C LYS A 21 -12.81 -1.15 -5.98
N ASP A 22 -13.13 -0.10 -6.72
CA ASP A 22 -12.20 0.51 -7.67
C ASP A 22 -11.04 1.19 -6.96
N GLN A 23 -11.29 1.80 -5.79
CA GLN A 23 -10.27 2.35 -4.91
C GLN A 23 -9.37 1.24 -4.33
N ALA A 24 -9.96 0.15 -3.85
CA ALA A 24 -9.22 -0.99 -3.33
C ALA A 24 -8.35 -1.67 -4.41
N ASP A 25 -8.87 -1.84 -5.63
CA ASP A 25 -8.15 -2.42 -6.76
C ASP A 25 -6.97 -1.52 -7.18
N LYS A 26 -7.16 -0.19 -7.22
CA LYS A 26 -6.06 0.76 -7.48
C LYS A 26 -4.97 0.69 -6.42
N LEU A 27 -5.34 0.60 -5.14
CA LEU A 27 -4.39 0.45 -4.04
C LEU A 27 -3.64 -0.88 -4.13
N TRP A 28 -4.33 -1.97 -4.48
CA TRP A 28 -3.74 -3.27 -4.71
C TRP A 28 -2.67 -3.22 -5.80
N ASP A 29 -3.02 -2.70 -6.97
CA ASP A 29 -2.11 -2.63 -8.11
C ASP A 29 -0.91 -1.72 -7.82
N ALA A 30 -1.12 -0.59 -7.15
CA ALA A 30 -0.05 0.33 -6.76
C ALA A 30 0.90 -0.32 -5.75
N MET A 31 0.36 -0.95 -4.71
CA MET A 31 1.15 -1.60 -3.67
C MET A 31 1.91 -2.81 -4.21
N PHE A 32 1.30 -3.61 -5.08
CA PHE A 32 1.95 -4.73 -5.75
C PHE A 32 3.15 -4.26 -6.59
N LYS A 33 2.97 -3.21 -7.42
CA LYS A 33 4.07 -2.63 -8.21
C LYS A 33 5.19 -2.08 -7.33
N ASN A 34 4.86 -1.36 -6.27
CA ASN A 34 5.85 -0.80 -5.35
C ASN A 34 6.67 -1.89 -4.64
N MET A 35 6.09 -3.07 -4.38
CA MET A 35 6.83 -4.20 -3.80
C MET A 35 7.83 -4.84 -4.77
N ASP A 36 7.60 -4.71 -6.07
CA ASP A 36 8.54 -5.17 -7.10
C ASP A 36 9.62 -4.10 -7.39
N GLU A 37 9.29 -2.82 -7.23
CA GLU A 37 10.17 -1.69 -7.58
C GLU A 37 11.10 -1.25 -6.43
N PHE A 38 10.62 -1.29 -5.19
CA PHE A 38 11.33 -0.74 -4.03
C PHE A 38 11.62 -1.80 -2.96
N THR A 39 12.73 -1.62 -2.26
CA THR A 39 12.97 -2.32 -0.99
C THR A 39 12.04 -1.79 0.10
N GLU A 40 11.90 -2.54 1.20
CA GLU A 40 11.07 -2.13 2.35
C GLU A 40 11.52 -0.77 2.93
N GLU A 41 12.84 -0.54 3.04
CA GLU A 41 13.40 0.72 3.55
C GLU A 41 13.12 1.90 2.62
N GLU A 42 13.31 1.75 1.30
CA GLU A 42 13.03 2.79 0.33
C GLU A 42 11.54 3.15 0.28
N ALA A 43 10.66 2.14 0.34
CA ALA A 43 9.22 2.35 0.39
C ALA A 43 8.81 3.10 1.66
N GLN A 44 9.40 2.74 2.81
CA GLN A 44 9.16 3.42 4.08
C GLN A 44 9.65 4.87 4.05
N GLU A 45 10.88 5.13 3.59
CA GLU A 45 11.45 6.47 3.49
C GLU A 45 10.61 7.36 2.58
N LYS A 46 10.35 6.92 1.34
CA LYS A 46 9.53 7.67 0.37
C LYS A 46 8.13 7.95 0.90
N GLY A 47 7.50 6.96 1.54
CA GLY A 47 6.17 7.11 2.14
C GLY A 47 6.14 8.15 3.27
N HIS A 48 7.13 8.11 4.17
CA HIS A 48 7.22 9.09 5.26
C HIS A 48 7.56 10.50 4.77
N VAL A 49 8.45 10.62 3.78
CA VAL A 49 8.76 11.92 3.16
C VAL A 49 7.50 12.53 2.56
N TRP A 50 6.72 11.76 1.80
CA TRP A 50 5.45 12.24 1.23
C TRP A 50 4.46 12.65 2.33
N LEU A 51 4.26 11.82 3.36
CA LEU A 51 3.33 12.09 4.45
C LEU A 51 3.66 13.38 5.22
N ASN A 52 4.94 13.66 5.46
CA ASN A 52 5.39 14.84 6.18
C ASN A 52 5.49 16.12 5.30
N SER A 53 5.24 15.99 3.99
CA SER A 53 5.27 17.11 3.05
C SER A 53 3.90 17.75 2.80
N HIS A 54 2.85 17.23 3.44
CA HIS A 54 1.45 17.69 3.39
C HIS A 54 0.92 17.96 4.80
#